data_AF-A0A2G9PF43-F1
#
_entry.id   AF-A0A2G9PF43-F1
#
_cell.length_a   1.000
_cell.length_b   1.000
_cell.length_c   1.000
_cell.angle_alpha   90.00
_cell.angle_beta   90.00
_cell.angle_gamma   90.00
#
_symmetry.space_group_name_H-M   'P 1'
#
loop_
_entity.id
_entity.type
_entity.pdbx_description
1 polymer ?
#
loop_
_entity_poly.entity_id
_entity_poly.type
_entity_poly.pdbx_seq_one_letter_code
_entity_poly.pdbx_strand_id
1 'polypeptide(L)'
;LVFHYRAASNRYALTFPDAVRSCKENSGIIASPEQLQAAFEDGLDNCDAGWLSDRTVRYPIKTPRPGCYGDRNNLPGVRTYGERDTQETYDVYCYTKEPQGDVYYVSERNNLEGARNSCLRDGATLATVGQLYAAWRKGLDQCDPGWLADNSVRYPIRNPRKNCGGEEPGVRTLYQFPNRTGFPSPMKRFGAYCYKGNICKI
;
A
#
# COMPACT_ATOMS: atom_id res chain seq x y z
N LEU A 1 -10.11 -4.39 -3.31
CA LEU A 1 -9.60 -3.01 -3.18
C LEU A 1 -8.31 -2.87 -3.99
N VAL A 2 -8.13 -1.77 -4.71
CA VAL A 2 -6.83 -1.41 -5.31
C VAL A 2 -6.02 -0.54 -4.35
N PHE A 3 -4.73 -0.83 -4.22
CA PHE A 3 -3.77 -0.01 -3.49
C PHE A 3 -2.48 0.18 -4.28
N HIS A 4 -1.82 1.32 -4.07
CA HIS A 4 -0.51 1.59 -4.63
C HIS A 4 0.60 0.98 -3.77
N TYR A 5 1.59 0.36 -4.41
CA TYR A 5 2.78 -0.19 -3.77
C TYR A 5 4.06 0.34 -4.42
N ARG A 6 4.96 0.83 -3.57
CA ARG A 6 6.31 1.30 -3.91
C ARG A 6 7.34 0.50 -3.13
N ALA A 7 8.41 0.08 -3.80
CA ALA A 7 9.52 -0.62 -3.17
C ALA A 7 10.29 0.28 -2.18
N ALA A 8 10.95 -0.35 -1.20
CA ALA A 8 11.76 0.38 -0.23
C ALA A 8 12.98 1.07 -0.87
N SER A 9 13.56 0.43 -1.91
CA SER A 9 14.85 0.80 -2.51
C SER A 9 14.84 2.18 -3.15
N ASN A 10 13.84 2.46 -3.99
CA ASN A 10 13.70 3.75 -4.66
C ASN A 10 12.26 3.94 -5.19
N ARG A 11 11.96 5.17 -5.62
CA ARG A 11 10.80 5.45 -6.46
C ARG A 11 11.02 4.80 -7.83
N TYR A 12 9.98 4.17 -8.37
CA TYR A 12 10.01 3.55 -9.70
C TYR A 12 11.13 2.53 -9.85
N ALA A 13 11.10 1.52 -8.97
CA ALA A 13 12.17 0.52 -8.84
C ALA A 13 11.73 -0.92 -9.17
N LEU A 14 10.50 -1.11 -9.67
CA LEU A 14 9.97 -2.44 -9.99
C LEU A 14 9.86 -2.62 -11.50
N THR A 15 10.54 -3.62 -12.04
CA THR A 15 10.23 -4.18 -13.36
C THR A 15 8.84 -4.80 -13.36
N PHE A 16 8.25 -5.09 -14.52
CA PHE A 16 6.93 -5.73 -14.56
C PHE A 16 6.90 -7.09 -13.81
N PRO A 17 7.88 -8.00 -13.96
CA PRO A 17 7.95 -9.21 -13.15
C PRO A 17 8.06 -8.94 -11.63
N ASP A 18 8.85 -7.94 -11.24
CA ASP A 18 9.00 -7.55 -9.83
C ASP A 18 7.72 -6.95 -9.26
N ALA A 19 6.97 -6.19 -10.06
CA ALA A 19 5.67 -5.64 -9.72
C ALA A 19 4.65 -6.74 -9.46
N VAL A 20 4.57 -7.75 -10.34
CA VAL A 20 3.69 -8.92 -10.16
C VAL A 20 4.04 -9.67 -8.88
N ARG A 21 5.33 -9.90 -8.63
CA ARG A 21 5.82 -10.57 -7.41
C ARG A 21 5.49 -9.77 -6.15
N SER A 22 5.76 -8.46 -6.17
CA SER A 22 5.50 -7.56 -5.04
C SER A 22 4.03 -7.55 -4.63
N CYS A 23 3.09 -7.58 -5.59
CA CYS A 23 1.68 -7.69 -5.27
C CYS A 23 1.35 -9.03 -4.59
N LYS A 24 1.89 -10.15 -5.08
CA LYS A 24 1.67 -11.48 -4.51
C LYS A 24 2.18 -11.58 -3.07
N GLU A 25 3.39 -11.10 -2.82
CA GLU A 25 4.01 -11.07 -1.48
C GLU A 25 3.20 -10.20 -0.51
N ASN A 26 2.46 -9.21 -1.03
CA ASN A 26 1.60 -8.33 -0.25
C ASN A 26 0.11 -8.71 -0.27
N SER A 27 -0.19 -10.01 -0.41
CA SER A 27 -1.55 -10.57 -0.40
C SER A 27 -2.49 -9.94 -1.44
N GLY A 28 -1.97 -9.70 -2.63
CA GLY A 28 -2.72 -9.19 -3.77
C GLY A 28 -2.28 -9.82 -5.09
N ILE A 29 -2.90 -9.35 -6.16
CA ILE A 29 -2.49 -9.57 -7.55
C ILE A 29 -2.28 -8.21 -8.20
N ILE A 30 -1.53 -8.12 -9.29
CA ILE A 30 -1.44 -6.86 -10.03
C ILE A 30 -2.84 -6.45 -10.51
N ALA A 31 -3.20 -5.18 -10.35
CA ALA A 31 -4.53 -4.68 -10.68
C ALA A 31 -4.74 -4.63 -12.19
N SER A 32 -5.98 -4.88 -12.62
CA SER A 32 -6.38 -4.63 -14.01
C SER A 32 -6.67 -3.14 -14.26
N PRO A 33 -6.66 -2.69 -15.53
CA PRO A 33 -7.13 -1.35 -15.90
C PRO A 33 -8.52 -1.02 -15.39
N GLU A 34 -9.45 -1.96 -15.47
CA GLU A 34 -10.84 -1.79 -15.01
C GLU A 34 -10.89 -1.63 -13.49
N GLN A 35 -10.07 -2.40 -12.77
CA GLN A 35 -9.96 -2.27 -11.32
C GLN A 35 -9.38 -0.92 -10.90
N LEU A 36 -8.36 -0.41 -11.62
CA LEU A 36 -7.81 0.93 -11.35
C LEU A 36 -8.84 2.03 -11.68
N GLN A 37 -9.57 1.87 -12.78
CA GLN A 37 -10.63 2.80 -13.19
C GLN A 37 -11.75 2.86 -12.13
N ALA A 38 -12.24 1.71 -11.67
CA ALA A 38 -13.21 1.66 -10.58
C ALA A 38 -12.67 2.27 -9.28
N ALA A 39 -11.39 2.05 -8.95
CA ALA A 39 -10.76 2.66 -7.78
C ALA A 39 -10.67 4.18 -7.89
N PHE A 40 -10.40 4.72 -9.08
CA PHE A 40 -10.43 6.15 -9.36
C PHE A 40 -11.83 6.74 -9.17
N GLU A 41 -12.87 6.05 -9.67
CA GLU A 41 -14.27 6.45 -9.49
C GLU A 41 -14.68 6.43 -8.01
N ASP A 42 -14.15 5.48 -7.24
CA ASP A 42 -14.24 5.41 -5.76
C ASP A 42 -13.42 6.51 -5.05
N GLY A 43 -12.68 7.33 -5.78
CA GLY A 43 -11.97 8.50 -5.28
C GLY A 43 -10.46 8.35 -5.10
N LEU A 44 -9.84 7.28 -5.61
CA LEU A 44 -8.39 7.13 -5.58
C LEU A 44 -7.70 8.24 -6.40
N ASP A 45 -6.84 9.00 -5.73
CA ASP A 45 -5.95 10.01 -6.34
C ASP A 45 -4.51 9.69 -5.95
N ASN A 46 -3.65 9.44 -6.93
CA ASN A 46 -2.24 9.14 -6.70
C ASN A 46 -1.38 9.54 -7.90
N CYS A 47 -0.49 10.50 -7.71
CA CYS A 47 0.44 11.00 -8.74
C CYS A 47 1.75 10.21 -8.79
N ASP A 48 1.61 8.89 -8.88
CA ASP A 48 2.74 7.97 -9.04
C ASP A 48 2.35 6.90 -10.06
N ALA A 49 3.13 6.82 -11.14
CA ALA A 49 2.94 5.88 -12.24
C ALA A 49 3.25 4.45 -11.79
N GLY A 50 2.35 3.51 -12.10
CA GLY A 50 2.53 2.12 -11.73
C GLY A 50 2.02 1.13 -12.76
N TRP A 51 2.61 -0.06 -12.73
CA TRP A 51 2.25 -1.19 -13.58
C TRP A 51 0.82 -1.69 -13.33
N LEU A 52 0.19 -2.16 -14.41
CA LEU A 52 -1.09 -2.90 -14.42
C LEU A 52 -0.97 -4.22 -15.17
N SER A 53 -1.95 -5.11 -15.00
CA SER A 53 -1.92 -6.48 -15.51
C SER A 53 -1.79 -6.60 -17.03
N ASP A 54 -2.17 -5.56 -17.79
CA ASP A 54 -2.08 -5.49 -19.25
C ASP A 54 -0.72 -4.96 -19.74
N ARG A 55 0.28 -4.84 -18.84
CA ARG A 55 1.61 -4.25 -19.10
C ARG A 55 1.57 -2.76 -19.45
N THR A 56 0.45 -2.09 -19.21
CA THR A 56 0.41 -0.64 -19.26
C THR A 56 0.88 -0.02 -17.94
N VAL A 57 1.35 1.22 -18.03
CA VAL A 57 1.67 2.04 -16.88
C VAL A 57 0.67 3.18 -16.78
N ARG A 58 0.02 3.30 -15.63
CA ARG A 58 -1.08 4.26 -15.41
C ARG A 58 -1.03 4.88 -14.02
N TYR A 59 -1.76 5.97 -13.84
CA TYR A 59 -2.00 6.56 -12.52
C TYR A 59 -3.27 7.42 -12.48
N PRO A 60 -4.09 7.35 -11.41
CA PRO A 60 -5.34 8.08 -11.29
C PRO A 60 -5.13 9.46 -10.67
N ILE A 61 -5.70 10.51 -11.25
CA ILE A 61 -5.75 11.85 -10.62
C ILE A 61 -7.18 12.35 -10.65
N LYS A 62 -7.71 12.62 -9.45
CA LYS A 62 -9.02 13.21 -9.22
C LYS A 62 -8.93 14.74 -9.29
N THR A 63 -7.89 15.31 -8.69
CA THR A 63 -7.65 16.75 -8.69
C THR A 63 -6.38 17.07 -9.47
N PRO A 64 -6.49 17.53 -10.73
CA PRO A 64 -5.36 17.91 -11.58
C PRO A 64 -4.46 18.95 -10.89
N ARG A 65 -3.15 18.75 -10.98
CA ARG A 65 -2.14 19.58 -10.30
C ARG A 65 -0.79 19.54 -11.03
N PRO A 66 0.06 20.58 -10.87
CA PRO A 66 1.38 20.63 -11.49
C PRO A 66 2.21 19.36 -11.22
N GLY A 67 2.89 18.87 -12.26
CA GLY A 67 3.67 17.62 -12.21
C GLY A 67 2.84 16.33 -12.38
N CYS A 68 1.51 16.43 -12.44
CA CYS A 68 0.59 15.28 -12.47
C CYS A 68 -0.37 15.33 -13.66
N TYR A 69 -0.11 16.13 -14.68
CA TYR A 69 -1.07 16.33 -15.78
C TYR A 69 -1.16 15.14 -16.74
N GLY A 70 -0.02 14.50 -17.04
CA GLY A 70 0.03 13.36 -17.96
C GLY A 70 -0.60 13.65 -19.32
N ASP A 71 -1.21 12.64 -19.90
CA ASP A 71 -1.93 12.67 -21.19
C ASP A 71 -3.31 13.36 -21.12
N ARG A 72 -3.79 13.70 -19.92
CA ARG A 72 -5.13 14.28 -19.70
C ARG A 72 -5.14 15.76 -19.30
N ASN A 73 -3.98 16.41 -19.28
CA ASN A 73 -3.84 17.83 -18.94
C ASN A 73 -4.60 18.18 -17.63
N ASN A 74 -5.52 19.16 -17.71
CA ASN A 74 -6.31 19.67 -16.59
C ASN A 74 -7.61 18.90 -16.34
N LEU A 75 -7.78 17.69 -16.91
CA LEU A 75 -8.95 16.86 -16.69
C LEU A 75 -8.68 15.77 -15.64
N PRO A 76 -9.66 15.46 -14.78
CA PRO A 76 -9.64 14.24 -13.95
C PRO A 76 -9.60 12.98 -14.82
N GLY A 77 -9.02 11.91 -14.30
CA GLY A 77 -9.04 10.60 -14.94
C GLY A 77 -7.81 9.74 -14.64
N VAL A 78 -7.83 8.52 -15.16
CA VAL A 78 -6.66 7.63 -15.18
C VAL A 78 -5.77 8.04 -16.35
N ARG A 79 -4.55 8.48 -16.05
CA ARG A 79 -3.51 8.80 -17.04
C ARG A 79 -2.78 7.54 -17.46
N THR A 80 -2.22 7.55 -18.66
CA THR A 80 -1.50 6.40 -19.21
C THR A 80 -0.22 6.78 -19.93
N TYR A 81 0.80 5.94 -19.79
CA TYR A 81 2.00 5.93 -20.62
C TYR A 81 1.97 4.83 -21.71
N GLY A 82 0.82 4.18 -21.89
CA GLY A 82 0.66 3.04 -22.79
C GLY A 82 1.32 1.76 -22.27
N GLU A 83 1.42 0.77 -23.16
CA GLU A 83 2.25 -0.42 -22.95
C GLU A 83 3.73 -0.03 -22.91
N ARG A 84 4.49 -0.60 -21.98
CA ARG A 84 5.91 -0.27 -21.76
C ARG A 84 6.77 -1.53 -21.85
N ASP A 85 8.07 -1.35 -22.07
CA ASP A 85 9.01 -2.48 -21.98
C ASP A 85 9.01 -3.02 -20.54
N THR A 86 8.83 -4.33 -20.39
CA THR A 86 8.77 -5.02 -19.10
C THR A 86 10.00 -4.85 -18.22
N GLN A 87 11.14 -4.43 -18.80
CA GLN A 87 12.39 -4.13 -18.09
C GLN A 87 12.48 -2.68 -17.59
N GLU A 88 11.58 -1.79 -18.04
CA GLU A 88 11.46 -0.46 -17.42
C GLU A 88 11.00 -0.59 -15.97
N THR A 89 11.25 0.44 -15.16
CA THR A 89 10.94 0.42 -13.75
C THR A 89 9.89 1.47 -13.38
N TYR A 90 8.88 1.04 -12.63
CA TYR A 90 7.79 1.88 -12.11
C TYR A 90 7.40 1.41 -10.72
N ASP A 91 6.36 2.03 -10.13
CA ASP A 91 5.68 1.47 -8.96
C ASP A 91 4.63 0.45 -9.45
N VAL A 92 3.70 0.00 -8.61
CA VAL A 92 2.63 -0.93 -9.04
C VAL A 92 1.31 -0.66 -8.32
N TYR A 93 0.20 -0.86 -9.01
CA TYR A 93 -1.11 -0.95 -8.39
C TYR A 93 -1.48 -2.42 -8.19
N CYS A 94 -1.76 -2.78 -6.95
CA CYS A 94 -2.15 -4.13 -6.57
C CYS A 94 -3.64 -4.16 -6.21
N TYR A 95 -4.32 -5.23 -6.60
CA TYR A 95 -5.67 -5.55 -6.17
C TYR A 95 -5.61 -6.64 -5.09
N THR A 96 -6.21 -6.37 -3.93
CA THR A 96 -6.41 -7.37 -2.87
C THR A 96 -7.89 -7.62 -2.66
N LYS A 97 -8.21 -8.89 -2.39
CA LYS A 97 -9.53 -9.32 -1.94
C LYS A 97 -9.60 -9.24 -0.42
N GLU A 98 -10.80 -9.43 0.10
CA GLU A 98 -11.00 -9.54 1.53
C GLU A 98 -10.22 -10.74 2.12
N PRO A 99 -9.32 -10.53 3.10
CA PRO A 99 -8.58 -11.62 3.72
C PRO A 99 -9.49 -12.44 4.65
N GLN A 100 -9.21 -13.74 4.75
CA GLN A 100 -9.88 -14.66 5.68
C GLN A 100 -9.21 -14.61 7.06
N GLY A 101 -9.37 -13.48 7.74
CA GLY A 101 -8.77 -13.24 9.06
C GLY A 101 -8.84 -11.78 9.45
N ASP A 102 -8.29 -11.47 10.62
CA ASP A 102 -8.38 -10.15 11.24
C ASP A 102 -7.01 -9.51 11.38
N VAL A 103 -6.96 -8.19 11.12
CA VAL A 103 -5.80 -7.35 11.41
C VAL A 103 -6.08 -6.58 12.68
N TYR A 104 -5.14 -6.63 13.62
CA TYR A 104 -5.20 -5.89 14.88
C TYR A 104 -3.87 -5.18 15.16
N TYR A 105 -3.90 -4.16 16.01
CA TYR A 105 -2.73 -3.35 16.35
C TYR A 105 -2.18 -3.74 17.74
N VAL A 106 -0.88 -3.95 17.82
CA VAL A 106 -0.12 -4.14 19.06
C VAL A 106 0.61 -2.83 19.38
N SER A 107 0.27 -2.24 20.53
CA SER A 107 0.79 -0.92 20.95
C SER A 107 2.21 -0.96 21.53
N GLU A 108 2.71 -2.13 21.91
CA GLU A 108 4.08 -2.32 22.41
C GLU A 108 5.10 -1.89 21.35
N ARG A 109 5.82 -0.79 21.62
CA ARG A 109 6.78 -0.23 20.66
C ARG A 109 8.09 -1.00 20.66
N ASN A 110 8.32 -1.76 19.60
CA ASN A 110 9.50 -2.60 19.41
C ASN A 110 10.21 -2.33 18.09
N ASN A 111 11.46 -2.78 18.00
CA ASN A 111 12.17 -2.91 16.73
C ASN A 111 11.47 -3.94 15.84
N LEU A 112 11.85 -4.04 14.56
CA LEU A 112 11.17 -4.92 13.60
C LEU A 112 11.11 -6.39 14.07
N GLU A 113 12.20 -6.89 14.65
CA GLU A 113 12.27 -8.27 15.16
C GLU A 113 11.34 -8.47 16.38
N GLY A 114 11.37 -7.56 17.35
CA GLY A 114 10.47 -7.58 18.50
C GLY A 114 9.01 -7.45 18.10
N ALA A 115 8.69 -6.67 17.06
CA ALA A 115 7.35 -6.57 16.50
C ALA A 115 6.88 -7.90 15.88
N ARG A 116 7.75 -8.61 15.13
CA ARG A 116 7.44 -9.97 14.66
C ARG A 116 7.16 -10.92 15.81
N ASN A 117 8.04 -10.93 16.81
CA ASN A 117 7.89 -11.79 17.98
C ASN A 117 6.62 -11.48 18.78
N SER A 118 6.17 -10.22 18.79
CA SER A 118 4.91 -9.82 19.41
C SER A 118 3.70 -10.43 18.71
N CYS A 119 3.64 -10.40 17.38
CA CYS A 119 2.57 -11.09 16.65
C CYS A 119 2.63 -12.61 16.85
N LEU A 120 3.84 -13.19 16.82
CA LEU A 120 4.02 -14.64 16.96
C LEU A 120 3.56 -15.18 18.32
N ARG A 121 3.71 -14.40 19.40
CA ARG A 121 3.21 -14.75 20.74
C ARG A 121 1.70 -15.03 20.78
N ASP A 122 0.94 -14.42 19.88
CA ASP A 122 -0.52 -14.59 19.78
C ASP A 122 -0.94 -15.60 18.69
N GLY A 123 0.02 -16.31 18.08
CA GLY A 123 -0.21 -17.17 16.92
C GLY A 123 -0.59 -16.39 15.65
N ALA A 124 -0.14 -15.13 15.55
CA ALA A 124 -0.33 -14.26 14.40
C ALA A 124 1.01 -13.98 13.69
N THR A 125 0.97 -13.35 12.53
CA THR A 125 2.16 -12.84 11.82
C THR A 125 2.04 -11.33 11.63
N LEU A 126 3.12 -10.64 11.26
CA LEU A 126 2.98 -9.26 10.78
C LEU A 126 2.03 -9.25 9.59
N ALA A 127 1.10 -8.30 9.58
CA ALA A 127 0.16 -8.12 8.47
C ALA A 127 0.92 -7.70 7.21
N THR A 128 0.48 -8.19 6.07
CA THR A 128 0.92 -7.67 4.77
C THR A 128 0.25 -6.34 4.48
N VAL A 129 0.77 -5.62 3.48
CA VAL A 129 0.20 -4.34 3.04
C VAL A 129 -1.23 -4.54 2.55
N GLY A 130 -1.50 -5.57 1.74
CA GLY A 130 -2.86 -5.85 1.25
C GLY A 130 -3.83 -6.16 2.38
N GLN A 131 -3.41 -6.92 3.39
CA GLN A 131 -4.23 -7.20 4.58
C GLN A 131 -4.56 -5.91 5.35
N LEU A 132 -3.59 -5.01 5.56
CA LEU A 132 -3.84 -3.72 6.21
C LEU A 132 -4.84 -2.86 5.42
N TYR A 133 -4.68 -2.79 4.09
CA TYR A 133 -5.60 -2.05 3.21
C TYR A 133 -7.02 -2.63 3.23
N ALA A 134 -7.15 -3.95 3.26
CA ALA A 134 -8.45 -4.60 3.38
C ALA A 134 -9.10 -4.32 4.74
N ALA A 135 -8.35 -4.40 5.84
CA ALA A 135 -8.83 -4.05 7.18
C ALA A 135 -9.25 -2.57 7.28
N TRP A 136 -8.48 -1.66 6.68
CA TRP A 136 -8.84 -0.25 6.58
C TRP A 136 -10.18 -0.04 5.86
N ARG A 137 -10.41 -0.70 4.71
CA ARG A 137 -11.70 -0.64 4.00
C ARG A 137 -12.87 -1.20 4.84
N LYS A 138 -12.62 -2.17 5.71
CA LYS A 138 -13.62 -2.70 6.66
C LYS A 138 -13.89 -1.79 7.85
N GLY A 139 -12.97 -0.88 8.15
CA GLY A 139 -13.18 0.11 9.18
C GLY A 139 -12.02 0.38 10.12
N LEU A 140 -10.89 -0.30 9.96
CA LEU A 140 -9.72 -0.07 10.80
C LEU A 140 -9.23 1.37 10.66
N ASP A 141 -9.22 2.08 11.78
CA ASP A 141 -8.73 3.45 11.94
C ASP A 141 -7.77 3.48 13.11
N GLN A 142 -6.48 3.66 12.83
CA GLN A 142 -5.43 3.66 13.84
C GLN A 142 -4.37 4.71 13.46
N CYS A 143 -4.23 5.73 14.31
CA CYS A 143 -3.29 6.83 14.13
C CYS A 143 -1.88 6.53 14.66
N ASP A 144 -1.53 5.25 14.76
CA ASP A 144 -0.23 4.83 15.29
C ASP A 144 0.55 4.06 14.24
N PRO A 145 1.79 4.50 13.93
CA PRO A 145 2.66 3.78 13.01
C PRO A 145 3.02 2.40 13.57
N GLY A 146 2.89 1.38 12.74
CA GLY A 146 3.23 0.00 13.07
C GLY A 146 3.95 -0.72 11.94
N TRP A 147 4.81 -1.67 12.32
CA TRP A 147 5.53 -2.54 11.41
C TRP A 147 4.59 -3.44 10.62
N LEU A 148 4.96 -3.71 9.37
CA LEU A 148 4.33 -4.67 8.46
C LEU A 148 5.33 -5.72 7.95
N ALA A 149 4.82 -6.77 7.32
CA ALA A 149 5.62 -7.89 6.82
C ALA A 149 6.67 -7.51 5.77
N ASP A 150 6.41 -6.46 4.98
CA ASP A 150 7.33 -5.91 3.97
C ASP A 150 8.42 -4.99 4.57
N ASN A 151 8.52 -4.93 5.90
CA ASN A 151 9.40 -4.04 6.67
C ASN A 151 9.04 -2.56 6.55
N SER A 152 7.92 -2.21 5.92
CA SER A 152 7.41 -0.85 5.97
C SER A 152 6.77 -0.57 7.33
N VAL A 153 6.63 0.72 7.63
CA VAL A 153 5.85 1.21 8.78
C VAL A 153 4.70 2.01 8.23
N ARG A 154 3.48 1.61 8.55
CA ARG A 154 2.26 2.25 8.04
C ARG A 154 1.25 2.49 9.14
N TYR A 155 0.22 3.28 8.84
CA TYR A 155 -0.94 3.46 9.72
C TYR A 155 -2.19 3.82 8.89
N PRO A 156 -3.35 3.18 9.14
CA PRO A 156 -4.59 3.41 8.40
C PRO A 156 -5.44 4.51 9.05
N ILE A 157 -5.86 5.50 8.26
CA ILE A 157 -6.78 6.57 8.70
C ILE A 157 -8.07 6.47 7.90
N ARG A 158 -9.18 6.15 8.55
CA ARG A 158 -10.51 6.17 7.95
C ARG A 158 -11.22 7.50 8.20
N ASN A 159 -11.07 8.05 9.39
CA ASN A 159 -11.67 9.30 9.84
C ASN A 159 -10.56 10.36 10.01
N PRO A 160 -10.33 11.22 8.99
CA PRO A 160 -9.25 12.21 9.01
C PRO A 160 -9.36 13.18 10.18
N ARG A 161 -8.21 13.55 10.75
CA ARG A 161 -8.13 14.46 11.90
C ARG A 161 -6.74 15.11 11.98
N LYS A 162 -6.68 16.33 12.52
CA LYS A 162 -5.53 17.26 12.44
C LYS A 162 -4.16 16.64 12.77
N ASN A 163 -4.09 15.66 13.68
CA ASN A 163 -2.84 15.08 14.15
C ASN A 163 -2.57 13.66 13.61
N CYS A 164 -3.30 13.21 12.58
CA CYS A 164 -3.32 11.83 12.13
C CYS A 164 -3.33 11.70 10.60
N GLY A 165 -2.22 12.02 9.94
CA GLY A 165 -2.06 11.72 8.52
C GLY A 165 -2.83 12.61 7.55
N GLY A 166 -3.22 13.82 7.98
CA GLY A 166 -3.80 14.87 7.14
C GLY A 166 -5.33 14.88 7.08
N GLU A 167 -5.86 15.51 6.03
CA GLU A 167 -7.30 15.76 5.84
C GLU A 167 -8.01 14.67 5.02
N GLU A 168 -7.26 13.74 4.44
CA GLU A 168 -7.82 12.67 3.60
C GLU A 168 -7.70 11.29 4.25
N PRO A 169 -8.66 10.38 4.02
CA PRO A 169 -8.54 8.98 4.41
C PRO A 169 -7.44 8.26 3.62
N GLY A 170 -6.86 7.20 4.19
CA GLY A 170 -5.94 6.32 3.51
C GLY A 170 -4.96 5.61 4.45
N VAL A 171 -4.21 4.66 3.88
CA VAL A 171 -3.08 4.03 4.57
C VAL A 171 -1.83 4.86 4.31
N ARG A 172 -1.25 5.44 5.36
CA ARG A 172 -0.06 6.29 5.28
C ARG A 172 1.19 5.45 5.50
N THR A 173 2.24 5.70 4.73
CA THR A 173 3.55 5.05 4.89
C THR A 173 4.56 6.05 5.45
N LEU A 174 5.28 5.65 6.50
CA LEU A 174 6.44 6.41 6.97
C LEU A 174 7.66 6.02 6.15
N TYR A 175 8.22 7.01 5.45
CA TYR A 175 9.47 6.87 4.71
C TYR A 175 10.64 7.44 5.53
N GLN A 176 11.84 6.95 5.25
CA GLN A 176 13.07 7.48 5.81
C GLN A 176 13.43 8.84 5.22
N PHE A 177 13.18 9.03 3.92
CA PHE A 177 13.58 10.23 3.18
C PHE A 177 12.36 11.05 2.70
N PRO A 178 12.48 12.39 2.61
CA PRO A 178 11.37 13.27 2.18
C PRO A 178 10.82 12.99 0.78
N ASN A 179 11.63 12.42 -0.11
CA ASN A 179 11.23 12.01 -1.46
C ASN A 179 10.40 10.71 -1.49
N ARG A 180 9.91 10.23 -0.33
CA ARG A 180 9.10 9.02 -0.19
C ARG A 180 9.84 7.76 -0.65
N THR A 181 11.11 7.63 -0.24
CA THR A 181 11.95 6.43 -0.43
C THR A 181 12.58 5.99 0.89
N GLY A 182 13.03 4.73 0.94
CA GLY A 182 13.59 4.11 2.13
C GLY A 182 12.53 3.80 3.18
N PHE A 183 12.48 2.56 3.67
CA PHE A 183 11.72 2.24 4.87
C PHE A 183 12.53 2.58 6.13
N PRO A 184 11.87 2.81 7.28
CA PRO A 184 12.57 3.11 8.52
C PRO A 184 13.58 2.02 8.90
N SER A 185 14.70 2.42 9.51
CA SER A 185 15.70 1.47 10.04
C SER A 185 15.02 0.41 10.93
N PRO A 186 15.34 -0.88 10.76
CA PRO A 186 14.78 -1.97 11.58
C PRO A 186 14.96 -1.80 13.09
N MET A 187 15.90 -0.96 13.52
CA MET A 187 16.18 -0.67 14.94
C MET A 187 15.25 0.39 15.55
N LYS A 188 14.51 1.16 14.74
CA LYS A 188 13.51 2.12 15.25
C LYS A 188 12.37 1.38 15.94
N ARG A 189 11.73 2.03 16.90
CA ARG A 189 10.65 1.42 17.68
C ARG A 189 9.28 1.94 17.27
N PHE A 190 8.41 1.02 16.83
CA PHE A 190 7.02 1.28 16.43
C PHE A 190 6.12 0.15 16.97
N GLY A 191 4.80 0.32 16.92
CA GLY A 191 3.89 -0.80 17.18
C GLY A 191 3.94 -1.84 16.08
N ALA A 192 2.99 -2.75 16.06
CA ALA A 192 2.88 -3.77 15.01
C ALA A 192 1.42 -3.90 14.55
N TYR A 193 1.21 -4.07 13.25
CA TYR A 193 -0.06 -4.62 12.76
C TYR A 193 0.12 -6.11 12.58
N CYS A 194 -0.64 -6.89 13.33
CA CYS A 194 -0.61 -8.35 13.28
C CYS A 194 -1.84 -8.86 12.52
N TYR A 195 -1.66 -9.93 11.76
CA TYR A 195 -2.73 -10.65 11.07
C TYR A 195 -2.87 -12.04 11.65
N LYS A 196 -4.10 -12.38 12.05
CA LYS A 196 -4.45 -13.73 12.48
C LYS A 196 -5.42 -14.32 11.48
N GLY A 197 -4.96 -15.35 10.76
CA GLY A 197 -5.80 -16.07 9.81
C GLY A 197 -6.90 -16.84 10.54
N ASN A 198 -8.10 -16.85 9.98
CA ASN A 198 -9.15 -17.75 10.42
C ASN A 198 -8.73 -19.16 10.03
N ILE A 199 -8.48 -20.03 11.01
CA ILE A 199 -8.33 -21.45 10.74
C ILE A 199 -9.69 -21.92 10.21
N CYS A 200 -9.76 -22.27 8.92
CA CYS A 200 -10.88 -23.07 8.44
C CYS A 200 -10.88 -24.35 9.28
N LYS A 201 -11.87 -24.49 10.16
CA LYS A 201 -12.20 -25.79 10.72
C LYS A 201 -12.73 -26.61 9.55
N ILE A 202 -11.89 -27.53 9.05
CA ILE A 202 -12.27 -28.56 8.08
C ILE A 202 -13.16 -29.57 8.81
#